data_AF-A0A7G7GAC7-F1
#
_entry.id   AF-A0A7G7GAC7-F1
#
_cell.length_a   1.000
_cell.length_b   1.000
_cell.length_c   1.000
_cell.angle_alpha   90.00
_cell.angle_beta   90.00
_cell.angle_gamma   90.00
#
_symmetry.space_group_name_H-M   'P 1'
#
loop_
_entity.id
_entity.type
_entity.pdbx_description
1 polymer ?
#
loop_
_entity_poly.entity_id
_entity_poly.type
_entity_poly.pdbx_seq_one_letter_code
_entity_poly.pdbx_strand_id
1 'polypeptide(L)' 'MSLANIDLSKFCIVRHRDTDKVYLYEKNQHPAFPGAAEQDEFTCFALDIFGCVNTSESFTFKKENLYLQPIHQKV' A
#
# COMPACT_ATOMS: atom_id res chain seq x y z
N MET A 1 7.06 -1.46 -25.17
CA MET A 1 7.73 -1.75 -23.88
C MET A 1 6.73 -2.53 -23.05
N SER A 2 7.00 -3.82 -22.79
CA SER A 2 6.07 -4.68 -22.06
C SER A 2 6.01 -4.26 -20.59
N LEU A 3 4.79 -4.17 -20.06
CA LEU A 3 4.47 -3.92 -18.66
C LEU A 3 5.33 -4.83 -17.79
N ALA A 4 6.18 -4.24 -16.95
CA ALA A 4 6.89 -4.97 -15.93
C ALA A 4 5.84 -5.72 -15.08
N ASN A 5 5.99 -7.04 -14.97
CA ASN A 5 5.20 -7.90 -14.09
C ASN A 5 5.43 -7.44 -12.64
N ILE A 6 4.68 -6.44 -12.19
CA ILE A 6 4.61 -6.09 -10.78
C ILE A 6 3.91 -7.26 -10.10
N ASP A 7 4.67 -8.00 -9.31
CA ASP A 7 4.16 -9.09 -8.51
C ASP A 7 3.33 -8.52 -7.36
N LEU A 8 2.03 -8.34 -7.62
CA LEU A 8 1.04 -7.81 -6.68
C LEU A 8 0.95 -8.64 -5.37
N SER A 9 1.45 -9.89 -5.36
CA SER A 9 1.46 -10.71 -4.14
C SER A 9 2.35 -10.12 -3.03
N LYS A 10 3.39 -9.37 -3.42
CA LYS A 10 4.37 -8.73 -2.53
C LYS A 10 3.86 -7.43 -1.90
N PHE A 11 2.79 -6.86 -2.45
CA PHE A 11 2.22 -5.61 -1.98
C PHE A 11 0.96 -5.84 -1.16
N CYS A 12 0.69 -4.91 -0.25
CA CYS A 12 -0.57 -4.80 0.46
C CYS A 12 -1.21 -3.45 0.14
N ILE A 13 -2.53 -3.43 -0.02
CA ILE A 13 -3.29 -2.19 -0.24
C ILE A 13 -3.67 -1.60 1.11
N VAL A 14 -3.29 -0.34 1.31
CA VAL A 14 -3.68 0.46 2.47
C VAL A 14 -4.36 1.73 2.01
N ARG A 15 -5.22 2.27 2.86
CA ARG A 15 -5.83 3.58 2.67
C ARG A 15 -5.42 4.52 3.77
N HIS A 16 -5.24 5.78 3.42
CA HIS A 16 -5.06 6.84 4.39
C HIS A 16 -6.39 7.20 5.03
N ARG A 17 -6.43 7.33 6.35
CA ARG A 17 -7.65 7.60 7.12
C ARG A 17 -8.28 8.95 6.77
N ASP A 18 -7.47 10.01 6.67
CA ASP A 18 -8.01 11.37 6.46
C ASP A 18 -8.34 11.70 4.99
N THR A 19 -7.56 11.19 4.04
CA THR A 19 -7.68 11.58 2.62
C THR A 19 -8.38 10.53 1.77
N ASP A 20 -8.65 9.35 2.33
CA ASP A 20 -9.20 8.17 1.65
C ASP A 20 -8.40 7.73 0.40
N LYS A 21 -7.18 8.24 0.24
CA LYS A 21 -6.28 7.89 -0.85
C LYS A 21 -5.75 6.47 -0.65
N VAL A 22 -5.63 5.76 -1.77
CA VAL A 22 -5.14 4.38 -1.83
C VAL A 22 -3.64 4.39 -2.07
N TYR A 23 -2.94 3.60 -1.25
CA TYR A 23 -1.51 3.39 -1.35
C TYR A 23 -1.17 1.91 -1.26
N LEU A 24 0.05 1.58 -1.66
CA LEU A 24 0.61 0.23 -1.61
C LEU A 24 1.87 0.24 -0.77
N TYR A 25 2.02 -0.70 0.15
CA TYR A 25 3.31 -0.92 0.82
C TYR A 25 3.82 -2.33 0.54
N GLU A 26 5.13 -2.52 0.58
CA GLU A 26 5.77 -3.83 0.39
C GLU A 26 5.74 -4.66 1.67
N LYS A 27 5.16 -5.87 1.60
CA LYS A 27 5.07 -6.80 2.73
C LYS A 27 6.43 -7.29 3.21
N ASN A 28 7.44 -7.34 2.35
CA ASN A 28 8.78 -7.85 2.71
C ASN A 28 9.61 -6.81 3.48
N GLN A 29 9.29 -5.52 3.34
CA GLN A 29 10.05 -4.44 3.98
C GLN A 29 9.47 -4.01 5.33
N HIS A 30 8.23 -4.43 5.62
CA HIS A 30 7.51 -4.03 6.82
C HIS A 30 6.91 -5.25 7.53
N PRO A 31 6.78 -5.21 8.87
CA PRO A 31 5.99 -6.20 9.59
C PRO A 31 4.56 -6.25 9.03
N ALA A 32 3.90 -7.41 9.19
CA ALA A 32 2.51 -7.56 8.78
C ALA A 32 1.65 -6.46 9.43
N PHE A 33 0.91 -5.69 8.63
CA PHE A 33 0.10 -4.55 9.09
C PHE A 33 -0.75 -4.83 10.35
N PRO A 34 -1.45 -5.98 10.50
CA PRO A 34 -2.19 -6.25 11.74
C PRO A 34 -1.29 -6.37 12.98
N GLY A 35 -0.04 -6.83 12.83
CA GLY A 35 0.91 -7.02 13.94
C GLY A 35 1.88 -5.86 14.19
N ALA A 36 1.92 -4.86 13.31
CA ALA A 36 2.78 -3.69 13.46
C ALA A 36 2.29 -2.75 14.59
N ALA A 37 3.19 -1.99 15.21
CA ALA A 37 2.82 -0.98 16.19
C ALA A 37 2.19 0.24 15.50
N GLU A 38 1.29 0.96 16.19
CA GLU A 38 0.65 2.17 15.62
C GLU A 38 1.66 3.26 15.23
N GLN A 39 2.82 3.26 15.88
CA GLN A 39 3.92 4.20 15.65
C GLN A 39 4.85 3.78 14.51
N ASP A 40 4.70 2.55 14.00
CA ASP A 40 5.56 2.05 12.93
C ASP A 40 5.31 2.81 11.64
N GLU A 41 6.40 3.16 10.97
CA GLU A 41 6.39 3.87 9.70
C GLU A 41 6.40 2.89 8.52
N PHE A 42 5.49 3.12 7.58
CA PHE A 42 5.31 2.34 6.37
C PHE A 42 5.65 3.19 5.17
N THR A 43 6.57 2.70 4.34
CA THR A 43 6.89 3.30 3.06
C THR A 43 5.87 2.82 2.04
N CYS A 44 5.08 3.76 1.53
CA CYS A 44 3.94 3.51 0.68
C CYS A 44 4.12 4.18 -0.69
N PHE A 45 3.67 3.52 -1.74
CA PHE A 45 3.65 4.02 -3.12
C PHE A 45 2.22 4.40 -3.51
N ALA A 46 2.06 5.49 -4.25
CA ALA A 46 0.76 5.90 -4.76
C ALA A 46 0.31 4.98 -5.91
N LEU A 47 -0.98 4.64 -5.90
CA LEU A 47 -1.65 3.97 -7.03
C LEU A 47 -2.32 5.04 -7.90
N ASP A 48 -2.05 5.03 -9.20
CA ASP A 48 -2.74 5.91 -10.14
C ASP A 48 -4.17 5.41 -10.47
N ILE A 49 -4.93 6.23 -11.21
CA ILE A 49 -6.31 5.91 -11.63
C ILE A 49 -6.41 4.71 -12.58
N PHE A 50 -5.29 4.30 -13.18
CA PHE A 50 -5.18 3.15 -14.07
C PHE A 50 -4.67 1.90 -13.35
N GLY A 51 -4.39 1.98 -12.04
CA GLY A 51 -3.84 0.89 -11.24
C GLY A 51 -2.33 0.70 -11.37
N CYS A 52 -1.62 1.66 -11.95
CA CYS A 52 -0.16 1.66 -12.03
C CYS A 52 0.44 2.18 -10.73
N VAL A 53 1.51 1.53 -10.29
CA VAL A 53 2.28 1.94 -9.11
C VAL A 53 3.40 2.85 -9.58
N ASN A 54 3.47 4.07 -9.07
CA ASN A 54 4.62 4.93 -9.29
C ASN A 54 5.71 4.59 -8.26
N THR A 55 6.69 3.78 -8.64
CA THR A 55 7.81 3.42 -7.74
C THR A 55 8.84 4.53 -7.58
N SER A 56 8.76 5.60 -8.38
CA SER A 56 9.65 6.76 -8.28
C SER A 56 9.25 7.73 -7.15
N GLU A 57 8.02 7.62 -6.66
CA GLU A 57 7.50 8.45 -5.56
C GLU A 57 7.07 7.56 -4.39
N SER A 58 7.71 7.75 -3.24
CA SER A 58 7.35 7.08 -1.99
C SER A 58 6.89 8.08 -0.94
N PHE A 59 5.96 7.63 -0.11
CA PHE A 59 5.37 8.39 0.98
C PHE A 59 5.49 7.59 2.26
N THR A 60 5.98 8.21 3.32
CA THR A 60 6.07 7.56 4.63
C THR A 60 4.86 7.94 5.46
N PHE A 61 4.13 6.93 5.93
CA PHE A 61 3.00 7.12 6.81
C PHE A 61 3.14 6.23 8.04
N LYS A 62 2.69 6.73 9.19
CA LYS A 62 2.54 5.89 10.38
C LYS A 62 1.33 4.96 10.23
N LYS A 63 1.39 3.77 10.84
CA LYS A 63 0.25 2.84 10.86
C LYS A 63 -1.04 3.49 11.37
N GLU A 64 -0.96 4.36 12.37
CA GLU A 64 -2.13 5.06 12.91
C GLU A 64 -2.90 5.88 11.85
N ASN A 65 -2.21 6.35 10.81
CA ASN A 65 -2.80 7.12 9.70
C ASN A 65 -3.35 6.21 8.59
N LEU A 66 -3.09 4.91 8.68
CA LEU A 66 -3.42 3.94 7.66
C LEU A 66 -4.46 2.92 8.16
N TYR A 67 -5.13 2.28 7.23
CA TYR A 67 -5.89 1.06 7.47
C TYR A 67 -5.80 0.13 6.27
N LEU A 68 -5.86 -1.18 6.50
CA LEU A 68 -5.89 -2.16 5.42
C LEU A 68 -7.20 -2.03 4.64
N GLN A 69 -7.09 -1.96 3.32
CA GLN A 69 -8.25 -2.04 2.44
C GLN A 69 -8.52 -3.52 2.12
N PRO A 70 -9.60 -4.13 2.63
CA PRO A 70 -9.96 -5.49 2.24
C PRO A 70 -10.40 -5.49 0.77
N ILE A 71 -9.86 -6.44 -0.01
CA ILE A 71 -10.27 -6.66 -1.39
C ILE A 71 -11.33 -7.76 -1.36
N HIS A 72 -12.58 -7.38 -1.55
CA HIS A 72 -13.67 -8.33 -1.76
C HIS A 72 -13.80 -8.60 -3.26
N GLN A 73 -13.59 -9.85 -3.67
CA GLN A 73 -13.86 -10.27 -5.04
C GLN A 73 -15.37 -10.46 -5.17
N LYS A 74 -16.04 -9.55 -5.86
CA LYS A 74 -17.45 -9.70 -6.18
C LYS A 74 -17.55 -10.66 -7.36
N VAL A 75 -18.02 -11.88 -7.09
CA VAL A 75 -18.36 -12.88 -8.11
C VAL A 75 -19.72 -12.53 -8.71
#